data_AF-A0A8C2V2D7-F1
#
_entry.id   AF-A0A8C2V2D7-F1
#
_cell.length_a   1.000
_cell.length_b   1.000
_cell.length_c   1.000
_cell.angle_alpha   90.00
_cell.angle_beta   90.00
_cell.angle_gamma   90.00
#
_symmetry.space_group_name_H-M   'P 1'
#
loop_
_entity.id
_entity.type
_entity.pdbx_description
1 polymer ?
#
loop_
_entity_poly.entity_id
_entity_poly.type
_entity_poly.pdbx_seq_one_letter_code
_entity_poly.pdbx_strand_id
1 'polypeptide(L)'
;MLRWLRGFVLPGAACQSHDDYLRYQTLFERLDHNGDGVVDILELQEGLKNWNSAFDPDSETAILNAGGTNADSGLDFEEFVRYLQDHEKKMKLAFDSLDRNKDGVIDTAEIIAAMKSLGVNISEAQANNIVKSMDSDGTLTIDWNEWRDYFLLYPATSVNEIIHFWKRSTIIDIGESIAIPDEFTKKEKESGDWWKRLVAAGIAGAVARTCTAPLDRLKVVMQVHSLKTRKMRLINVFQQMVKEGGILSLWQGNGINVFKIAPETAIKIGAYEQYKKWLSFDGTHIGILERFIAGSLAGATSQTCIYPMEVIKTRLIVAKSGEYSGIFDCIKKLLKHGGVHTFFKGYIPNLLGIIPYAGLDLAVYELLKNYWLEHYAENSVNPGIMILLGCSTLSHTCGQLTSFPLYLIRTRMQAEALVEKEQIPMIRLIQEIYNKEGKKGFFRGLTPNIIKVLPAVSIGCVAYEKVKPYFGLTEN
;
A
#
# COMPACT_ATOMS: atom_id res chain seq x y z
N MET A 1 19.64 11.22 14.06
CA MET A 1 18.85 11.90 15.09
C MET A 1 18.63 11.01 16.33
N LEU A 2 19.16 9.78 16.37
CA LEU A 2 19.07 8.85 17.53
C LEU A 2 20.22 9.00 18.55
N ARG A 3 21.31 9.69 18.22
CA ARG A 3 22.49 9.81 19.11
C ARG A 3 22.37 10.88 20.20
N TRP A 4 21.50 11.88 20.06
CA TRP A 4 21.48 13.04 20.97
C TRP A 4 20.57 12.87 22.19
N LEU A 5 19.74 11.81 22.22
CA LEU A 5 18.86 11.49 23.36
C LEU A 5 19.47 10.45 24.31
N ARG A 6 20.63 9.84 23.97
CA ARG A 6 21.32 8.83 24.79
C ARG A 6 22.16 9.40 25.94
N GLY A 7 22.15 10.71 26.16
CA GLY A 7 22.71 11.32 27.39
C GLY A 7 21.89 11.04 28.66
N PHE A 8 20.75 10.35 28.54
CA PHE A 8 19.80 10.08 29.62
C PHE A 8 19.77 8.62 30.09
N VAL A 9 20.59 7.73 29.52
CA VAL A 9 20.76 6.35 30.00
C VAL A 9 22.01 6.30 30.88
N LEU A 10 21.80 5.99 32.15
CA LEU A 10 22.84 5.94 33.18
C LEU A 10 23.89 4.86 32.84
N PRO A 11 25.17 5.07 33.21
CA PRO A 11 26.26 4.18 32.83
C PRO A 11 26.05 2.79 33.42
N GLY A 12 26.26 1.77 32.58
CA GLY A 12 26.17 0.38 32.97
C GLY A 12 27.11 0.05 34.12
N ALA A 13 26.57 -0.59 35.14
CA ALA A 13 27.33 -1.34 36.13
C ALA A 13 26.48 -2.54 36.60
N ALA A 14 27.15 -3.67 36.76
CA ALA A 14 26.55 -4.96 37.06
C ALA A 14 26.22 -5.12 38.55
N CYS A 15 24.97 -5.45 38.89
CA CYS A 15 24.51 -6.32 40.00
C CYS A 15 22.98 -6.59 39.93
N GLN A 16 22.59 -7.82 39.61
CA GLN A 16 21.29 -8.25 39.05
C GLN A 16 20.07 -8.32 40.02
N SER A 17 19.86 -7.40 40.98
CA SER A 17 18.51 -7.34 41.62
C SER A 17 18.14 -6.02 42.28
N HIS A 18 19.10 -5.32 42.90
CA HIS A 18 18.84 -4.01 43.53
C HIS A 18 18.88 -2.86 42.53
N ASP A 19 19.76 -2.96 41.52
CA ASP A 19 19.89 -1.95 40.47
C ASP A 19 18.69 -1.95 39.51
N ASP A 20 18.07 -3.11 39.26
CA ASP A 20 16.87 -3.20 38.41
C ASP A 20 15.65 -2.54 39.08
N TYR A 21 15.49 -2.70 40.40
CA TYR A 21 14.41 -2.06 41.14
C TYR A 21 14.57 -0.53 41.16
N LEU A 22 15.80 -0.05 41.36
CA LEU A 22 16.13 1.38 41.29
C LEU A 22 15.92 1.95 39.88
N ARG A 23 16.22 1.16 38.84
CA ARG A 23 15.94 1.51 37.43
C ARG A 23 14.43 1.65 37.19
N TYR A 24 13.63 0.70 37.63
CA TYR A 24 12.18 0.75 37.48
C TYR A 24 11.56 1.89 38.30
N GLN A 25 12.07 2.15 39.49
CA GLN A 25 11.64 3.28 40.32
C GLN A 25 11.91 4.62 39.62
N THR A 26 13.12 4.81 39.11
CA THR A 26 13.50 6.04 38.39
C THR A 26 12.65 6.23 37.13
N LEU A 27 12.27 5.14 36.46
CA LEU A 27 11.38 5.18 35.30
C LEU A 27 9.94 5.52 35.71
N PHE A 28 9.42 4.89 36.75
CA PHE A 28 8.09 5.13 37.27
C PHE A 28 7.91 6.58 37.70
N GLU A 29 8.83 7.12 38.51
CA GLU A 29 8.82 8.52 38.96
C GLU A 29 8.94 9.53 37.80
N ARG A 30 9.43 9.11 36.63
CA ARG A 30 9.49 9.96 35.43
C ARG A 30 8.21 9.91 34.59
N LEU A 31 7.46 8.81 34.68
CA LEU A 31 6.19 8.65 34.00
C LEU A 31 5.05 9.25 34.83
N ASP A 32 5.06 9.04 36.15
CA ASP A 32 4.15 9.65 37.12
C ASP A 32 4.48 11.15 37.28
N HIS A 33 3.90 11.96 36.40
CA HIS A 33 4.17 13.41 36.35
C HIS A 33 3.44 14.17 37.45
N ASN A 34 2.26 13.66 37.83
CA ASN A 34 1.41 14.30 38.83
C ASN A 34 1.80 13.92 40.27
N GLY A 35 2.61 12.86 40.45
CA GLY A 35 3.14 12.39 41.72
C GLY A 35 2.12 11.66 42.60
N ASP A 36 1.06 11.11 42.02
CA ASP A 36 -0.02 10.41 42.74
C ASP A 36 0.29 8.93 43.01
N GLY A 37 1.43 8.43 42.52
CA GLY A 37 1.87 7.06 42.70
C GLY A 37 1.20 6.07 41.76
N VAL A 38 0.53 6.54 40.70
CA VAL A 38 -0.15 5.73 39.68
C VAL A 38 0.16 6.29 38.29
N VAL A 39 0.72 5.47 37.39
CA VAL A 39 0.91 5.89 36.00
C VAL A 39 -0.38 5.66 35.22
N ASP A 40 -1.06 6.75 34.85
CA ASP A 40 -2.30 6.70 34.07
C ASP A 40 -2.06 6.69 32.54
N ILE A 41 -3.13 6.55 31.77
CA ILE A 41 -3.04 6.50 30.31
C ILE A 41 -2.51 7.79 29.68
N LEU A 42 -2.78 8.95 30.27
CA LEU A 42 -2.34 10.25 29.75
C LEU A 42 -0.85 10.45 30.03
N GLU A 43 -0.40 10.09 31.22
CA GLU A 43 1.00 10.11 31.64
C GLU A 43 1.86 9.15 30.84
N LEU A 44 1.35 7.93 30.62
CA LEU A 44 2.00 6.95 29.76
C LEU A 44 2.06 7.44 28.31
N GLN A 45 1.00 8.07 27.80
CA GLN A 45 0.97 8.63 26.45
C GLN A 45 1.98 9.78 26.29
N GLU A 46 2.10 10.66 27.29
CA GLU A 46 3.06 11.76 27.28
C GLU A 46 4.51 11.24 27.41
N GLY A 47 4.74 10.24 28.26
CA GLY A 47 6.02 9.55 28.39
C GLY A 47 6.46 8.86 27.10
N LEU A 48 5.55 8.12 26.45
CA LEU A 48 5.84 7.39 25.21
C LEU A 48 6.02 8.32 24.01
N LYS A 49 5.28 9.44 23.92
CA LYS A 49 5.48 10.48 22.91
C LYS A 49 6.91 11.04 22.93
N ASN A 50 7.53 11.11 24.10
CA ASN A 50 8.91 11.58 24.27
C ASN A 50 9.96 10.50 23.96
N TRP A 51 9.57 9.22 23.89
CA TRP A 51 10.50 8.10 23.73
C TRP A 51 10.64 7.60 22.29
N ASN A 52 9.55 7.55 21.51
CA ASN A 52 9.63 7.27 20.06
C ASN A 52 8.29 7.54 19.34
N SER A 53 8.35 7.91 18.05
CA SER A 53 7.14 8.04 17.21
C SER A 53 6.63 6.70 16.63
N ALA A 54 7.18 5.57 17.09
CA ALA A 54 6.93 4.24 16.55
C ALA A 54 5.96 3.39 17.40
N PHE A 55 5.48 3.92 18.53
CA PHE A 55 4.43 3.28 19.31
C PHE A 55 3.09 3.40 18.56
N ASP A 56 2.34 2.30 18.46
CA ASP A 56 0.98 2.35 17.94
C ASP A 56 0.08 3.13 18.93
N PRO A 57 -0.98 3.81 18.47
CA PRO A 57 -1.86 4.66 19.30
C PRO A 57 -2.58 3.95 20.47
N ASP A 58 -2.49 2.62 20.53
CA ASP A 58 -3.10 1.76 21.55
C ASP A 58 -2.04 1.08 22.45
N SER A 59 -0.76 1.41 22.29
CA SER A 59 0.34 0.77 23.04
C SER A 59 0.19 1.00 24.53
N GLU A 60 -0.29 2.18 24.91
CA GLU A 60 -0.63 2.60 26.26
C GLU A 60 -1.67 1.66 26.87
N THR A 61 -2.77 1.42 26.14
CA THR A 61 -3.83 0.53 26.61
C THR A 61 -3.36 -0.91 26.74
N ALA A 62 -2.44 -1.37 25.89
CA ALA A 62 -1.87 -2.71 25.98
C ALA A 62 -0.98 -2.88 27.22
N ILE A 63 -0.18 -1.86 27.55
CA ILE A 63 0.66 -1.82 28.75
C ILE A 63 -0.23 -1.81 30.00
N LEU A 64 -1.22 -0.92 30.05
CA LEU A 64 -2.16 -0.82 31.18
C LEU A 64 -2.95 -2.12 31.40
N ASN A 65 -3.51 -2.71 30.34
CA ASN A 65 -4.28 -3.95 30.45
C ASN A 65 -3.41 -5.17 30.81
N ALA A 66 -2.12 -5.15 30.45
CA ALA A 66 -1.21 -6.25 30.75
C ALA A 66 -0.61 -6.15 32.17
N GLY A 67 -0.49 -4.94 32.72
CA GLY A 67 0.02 -4.70 34.07
C GLY A 67 -1.06 -4.64 35.16
N GLY A 68 -2.24 -4.12 34.83
CA GLY A 68 -3.31 -3.86 35.80
C GLY A 68 -3.96 -5.16 36.28
N THR A 69 -3.91 -5.39 37.58
CA THR A 69 -4.59 -6.51 38.24
C THR A 69 -5.89 -6.10 38.92
N ASN A 70 -6.10 -4.79 39.10
CA ASN A 70 -7.30 -4.20 39.67
C ASN A 70 -8.15 -3.48 38.59
N ALA A 71 -9.39 -3.10 38.93
CA ALA A 71 -10.33 -2.43 38.02
C ALA A 71 -10.16 -0.89 38.04
N ASP A 72 -8.96 -0.42 38.32
CA ASP A 72 -8.53 0.98 38.30
C ASP A 72 -7.97 1.37 36.92
N SER A 73 -7.89 2.68 36.69
CA SER A 73 -7.57 3.26 35.38
C SER A 73 -6.07 3.54 35.15
N GLY A 74 -5.17 2.95 35.93
CA GLY A 74 -3.73 3.19 35.89
C GLY A 74 -2.92 2.05 36.53
N LEU A 75 -1.59 2.14 36.47
CA LEU A 75 -0.68 1.16 37.06
C LEU A 75 -0.02 1.72 38.32
N ASP A 76 -0.23 1.07 39.46
CA ASP A 76 0.58 1.34 40.64
C ASP A 76 2.03 0.86 40.44
N PHE A 77 2.93 1.25 41.34
CA PHE A 77 4.35 0.91 41.21
C PHE A 77 4.61 -0.62 41.23
N GLU A 78 3.85 -1.39 42.02
CA GLU A 78 4.03 -2.84 42.11
C GLU A 78 3.56 -3.54 40.83
N GLU A 79 2.43 -3.10 40.27
CA GLU A 79 1.88 -3.56 39.00
C GLU A 79 2.79 -3.18 37.83
N PHE A 80 3.32 -1.97 37.82
CA PHE A 80 4.27 -1.51 36.81
C PHE A 80 5.57 -2.32 36.82
N VAL A 81 6.13 -2.58 38.01
CA VAL A 81 7.32 -3.43 38.15
C VAL A 81 7.03 -4.86 37.68
N ARG A 82 5.86 -5.41 38.03
CA ARG A 82 5.47 -6.76 37.60
C ARG A 82 5.33 -6.84 36.08
N TYR A 83 4.69 -5.85 35.47
CA TYR A 83 4.59 -5.74 34.01
C TYR A 83 5.97 -5.73 33.36
N LEU A 84 6.89 -4.87 33.81
CA LEU A 84 8.22 -4.76 33.24
C LEU A 84 9.03 -6.05 33.41
N GLN A 85 8.96 -6.71 34.56
CA GLN A 85 9.64 -7.98 34.79
C GLN A 85 9.12 -9.09 33.88
N ASP A 86 7.81 -9.19 33.70
CA ASP A 86 7.21 -10.19 32.81
C ASP A 86 7.45 -9.87 31.34
N HIS A 87 7.52 -8.59 30.98
CA HIS A 87 7.89 -8.13 29.66
C HIS A 87 9.37 -8.42 29.34
N GLU A 88 10.29 -8.14 30.27
CA GLU A 88 11.71 -8.48 30.11
C GLU A 88 11.92 -9.98 29.92
N LYS A 89 11.18 -10.84 30.64
CA LYS A 89 11.22 -12.30 30.41
C LYS A 89 10.80 -12.66 28.98
N LYS A 90 9.73 -12.06 28.46
CA LYS A 90 9.28 -12.28 27.07
C LYS A 90 10.32 -11.78 26.07
N MET A 91 10.92 -10.62 26.31
CA MET A 91 12.00 -10.08 25.48
C MET A 91 13.25 -10.94 25.53
N LYS A 92 13.54 -11.58 26.66
CA LYS A 92 14.66 -12.53 26.78
C LYS A 92 14.43 -13.78 25.96
N LEU A 93 13.22 -14.35 26.02
CA LEU A 93 12.84 -15.47 25.17
C LEU A 93 12.91 -15.11 23.68
N ALA A 94 12.54 -13.89 23.31
CA ALA A 94 12.65 -13.42 21.95
C ALA A 94 14.12 -13.27 21.51
N PHE A 95 14.96 -12.67 22.35
CA PHE A 95 16.40 -12.55 22.13
C PHE A 95 17.05 -13.92 21.90
N ASP A 96 16.83 -14.86 22.83
CA ASP A 96 17.43 -16.20 22.78
C ASP A 96 16.95 -17.05 21.59
N SER A 97 15.82 -16.68 20.98
CA SER A 97 15.32 -17.34 19.77
C SER A 97 15.90 -16.79 18.47
N LEU A 98 16.39 -15.54 18.51
CA LEU A 98 17.04 -14.86 17.39
C LEU A 98 18.53 -15.17 17.37
N ASP A 99 19.16 -15.20 18.55
CA ASP A 99 20.53 -15.66 18.79
C ASP A 99 20.63 -17.17 18.57
N ARG A 100 20.87 -17.57 17.32
CA ARG A 100 20.92 -18.97 16.89
C ARG A 100 22.25 -19.62 17.23
N ASN A 101 23.32 -18.83 17.18
CA ASN A 101 24.67 -19.32 17.43
C ASN A 101 24.99 -19.38 18.94
N LYS A 102 24.15 -18.75 19.78
CA LYS A 102 24.23 -18.65 21.24
C LYS A 102 25.49 -17.94 21.72
N ASP A 103 25.95 -16.94 20.98
CA ASP A 103 27.10 -16.13 21.35
C ASP A 103 26.74 -14.95 22.27
N GLY A 104 25.44 -14.75 22.52
CA GLY A 104 24.93 -13.72 23.41
C GLY A 104 24.79 -12.34 22.77
N VAL A 105 24.96 -12.23 21.45
CA VAL A 105 24.71 -11.02 20.67
C VAL A 105 23.85 -11.37 19.44
N ILE A 106 23.12 -10.39 18.91
CA ILE A 106 22.37 -10.55 17.65
C ILE A 106 23.11 -9.83 16.53
N ASP A 107 23.53 -10.59 15.52
CA ASP A 107 24.23 -10.06 14.35
C ASP A 107 23.30 -9.85 13.12
N THR A 108 23.86 -9.30 12.05
CA THR A 108 23.11 -9.08 10.80
C THR A 108 22.66 -10.38 10.14
N ALA A 109 23.44 -11.46 10.25
CA ALA A 109 23.12 -12.75 9.65
C ALA A 109 21.92 -13.39 10.36
N GLU A 110 21.82 -13.25 11.68
CA GLU A 110 20.71 -13.72 12.48
C GLU A 110 19.42 -12.95 12.20
N ILE A 111 19.50 -11.62 12.06
CA ILE A 111 18.35 -10.80 11.63
C ILE A 111 17.88 -11.20 10.23
N ILE A 112 18.81 -11.40 9.28
CA ILE A 112 18.47 -11.89 7.93
C ILE A 112 17.79 -13.26 8.02
N ALA A 113 18.32 -14.16 8.85
CA ALA A 113 17.81 -15.51 8.97
C ALA A 113 16.44 -15.57 9.67
N ALA A 114 16.18 -14.67 10.63
CA ALA A 114 14.90 -14.49 11.30
C ALA A 114 13.85 -13.91 10.36
N MET A 115 14.20 -12.87 9.60
CA MET A 115 13.35 -12.29 8.56
C MET A 115 13.01 -13.33 7.49
N LYS A 116 14.00 -14.11 7.06
CA LYS A 116 13.82 -15.17 6.05
C LYS A 116 12.90 -16.28 6.54
N SER A 117 12.95 -16.64 7.83
CA SER A 117 12.01 -17.63 8.40
C SER A 117 10.56 -17.15 8.41
N LEU A 118 10.32 -15.84 8.30
CA LEU A 118 8.98 -15.24 8.14
C LEU A 118 8.64 -14.92 6.67
N GLY A 119 9.43 -15.43 5.73
CA GLY A 119 9.23 -15.23 4.29
C GLY A 119 9.61 -13.83 3.80
N VAL A 120 10.38 -13.07 4.58
CA VAL A 120 10.86 -11.73 4.23
C VAL A 120 12.35 -11.80 3.91
N ASN A 121 12.71 -11.54 2.66
CA ASN A 121 14.12 -11.45 2.25
C ASN A 121 14.58 -10.00 2.37
N ILE A 122 15.60 -9.76 3.19
CA ILE A 122 16.23 -8.45 3.35
C ILE A 122 17.68 -8.49 2.89
N SER A 123 18.17 -7.34 2.40
CA SER A 123 19.59 -7.17 2.07
C SER A 123 20.42 -7.00 3.35
N GLU A 124 21.72 -7.25 3.23
CA GLU A 124 22.67 -7.02 4.31
C GLU A 124 22.71 -5.55 4.74
N ALA A 125 22.53 -4.61 3.80
CA ALA A 125 22.41 -3.18 4.11
C ALA A 125 21.17 -2.87 4.96
N GLN A 126 20.03 -3.52 4.67
CA GLN A 126 18.80 -3.38 5.45
C GLN A 126 18.95 -3.98 6.85
N ALA A 127 19.59 -5.14 6.97
CA ALA A 127 19.89 -5.76 8.26
C ALA A 127 20.80 -4.86 9.10
N ASN A 128 21.85 -4.30 8.50
CA ASN A 128 22.74 -3.34 9.15
C ASN A 128 22.01 -2.10 9.67
N ASN A 129 21.00 -1.62 8.97
CA ASN A 129 20.21 -0.48 9.43
C ASN A 129 19.35 -0.83 10.66
N ILE A 130 18.84 -2.07 10.75
CA ILE A 130 18.14 -2.56 11.94
C ILE A 130 19.11 -2.61 13.12
N VAL A 131 20.28 -3.25 12.94
CA VAL A 131 21.32 -3.32 13.99
C VAL A 131 21.70 -1.92 14.46
N LYS A 132 22.05 -1.00 13.55
CA LYS A 132 22.42 0.38 13.88
C LYS A 132 21.33 1.18 14.60
N SER A 133 20.06 0.78 14.46
CA SER A 133 18.96 1.44 15.16
C SER A 133 18.92 1.08 16.65
N MET A 134 19.54 -0.04 17.03
CA MET A 134 19.53 -0.61 18.38
C MET A 134 20.91 -0.49 19.05
N ASP A 135 21.96 -0.79 18.28
CA ASP A 135 23.37 -0.68 18.65
C ASP A 135 23.70 0.72 19.21
N SER A 136 24.17 0.72 20.46
CA SER A 136 24.49 1.89 21.27
C SER A 136 25.96 2.15 21.38
N ASP A 137 26.75 1.10 21.47
CA ASP A 137 28.20 1.18 21.63
C ASP A 137 28.96 1.20 20.28
N GLY A 138 28.25 0.98 19.17
CA GLY A 138 28.79 0.99 17.81
C GLY A 138 29.48 -0.31 17.43
N THR A 139 29.18 -1.42 18.12
CA THR A 139 29.77 -2.74 17.87
C THR A 139 29.26 -3.41 16.59
N LEU A 140 28.20 -2.89 15.97
CA LEU A 140 27.46 -3.52 14.88
C LEU A 140 26.92 -4.91 15.24
N THR A 141 26.63 -5.11 16.51
CA THR A 141 25.93 -6.25 17.10
C THR A 141 24.95 -5.74 18.14
N ILE A 142 23.95 -6.52 18.53
CA ILE A 142 22.98 -6.12 19.56
C ILE A 142 23.15 -7.02 20.77
N ASP A 143 23.60 -6.47 21.89
CA ASP A 143 23.67 -7.23 23.14
C ASP A 143 22.33 -7.26 23.90
N TRP A 144 22.27 -8.05 24.99
CA TRP A 144 21.05 -8.14 25.81
C TRP A 144 20.59 -6.80 26.40
N ASN A 145 21.52 -5.96 26.85
CA ASN A 145 21.16 -4.69 27.48
C ASN A 145 20.58 -3.73 26.43
N GLU A 146 21.20 -3.66 25.26
CA GLU A 146 20.71 -2.86 24.13
C GLU A 146 19.34 -3.34 23.65
N TRP A 147 19.15 -4.66 23.55
CA TRP A 147 17.87 -5.26 23.21
C TRP A 147 16.77 -4.95 24.24
N ARG A 148 17.08 -5.16 25.53
CA ARG A 148 16.16 -4.90 26.64
C ARG A 148 15.74 -3.44 26.66
N ASP A 149 16.70 -2.54 26.57
CA ASP A 149 16.45 -1.10 26.70
C ASP A 149 15.68 -0.57 25.47
N TYR A 150 15.94 -1.11 24.28
CA TYR A 150 15.22 -0.73 23.07
C TYR A 150 13.75 -1.16 23.09
N PHE A 151 13.44 -2.34 23.63
CA PHE A 151 12.07 -2.87 23.69
C PHE A 151 11.36 -2.69 25.05
N LEU A 152 11.96 -1.95 25.98
CA LEU A 152 11.55 -1.89 27.39
C LEU A 152 10.06 -1.57 27.58
N LEU A 153 9.52 -0.61 26.81
CA LEU A 153 8.09 -0.27 26.82
C LEU A 153 7.35 -0.69 25.55
N TYR A 154 8.03 -1.32 24.59
CA TYR A 154 7.37 -1.76 23.36
C TYR A 154 6.48 -2.98 23.65
N PRO A 155 5.16 -2.93 23.39
CA PRO A 155 4.22 -3.98 23.81
C PRO A 155 4.26 -5.23 22.91
N ALA A 156 5.45 -5.69 22.53
CA ALA A 156 5.62 -6.96 21.84
C ALA A 156 5.59 -8.15 22.80
N THR A 157 4.89 -9.19 22.40
CA THR A 157 4.78 -10.45 23.15
C THR A 157 5.57 -11.59 22.51
N SER A 158 6.03 -11.41 21.27
CA SER A 158 6.73 -12.44 20.51
C SER A 158 7.71 -11.86 19.50
N VAL A 159 8.64 -12.71 19.06
CA VAL A 159 9.60 -12.44 17.99
C VAL A 159 8.89 -12.05 16.69
N ASN A 160 7.73 -12.65 16.42
CA ASN A 160 6.94 -12.32 15.23
C ASN A 160 6.45 -10.88 15.27
N GLU A 161 6.00 -10.40 16.43
CA GLU A 161 5.59 -8.99 16.61
C GLU A 161 6.77 -8.03 16.51
N ILE A 162 7.94 -8.41 17.01
CA ILE A 162 9.18 -7.64 16.86
C ILE A 162 9.61 -7.54 15.39
N ILE A 163 9.51 -8.64 14.64
CA ILE A 163 9.84 -8.62 13.22
C ILE A 163 8.79 -7.85 12.42
N HIS A 164 7.51 -7.93 12.77
CA HIS A 164 6.47 -7.07 12.20
C HIS A 164 6.71 -5.59 12.51
N PHE A 165 7.16 -5.27 13.72
CA PHE A 165 7.59 -3.94 14.11
C PHE A 165 8.73 -3.47 13.21
N TRP A 166 9.79 -4.27 13.04
CA TRP A 166 10.86 -3.91 12.11
C TRP A 166 10.32 -3.77 10.68
N LYS A 167 9.46 -4.67 10.20
CA LYS A 167 8.85 -4.54 8.86
C LYS A 167 8.16 -3.18 8.65
N ARG A 168 7.43 -2.67 9.67
CA ARG A 168 6.69 -1.41 9.62
C ARG A 168 7.55 -0.18 9.92
N SER A 169 8.43 -0.26 10.91
CA SER A 169 9.28 0.81 11.42
C SER A 169 10.54 1.02 10.59
N THR A 170 11.08 -0.05 9.96
CA THR A 170 12.24 0.00 9.06
C THR A 170 11.88 -0.07 7.57
N ILE A 171 10.58 0.01 7.23
CA ILE A 171 10.05 0.01 5.87
C ILE A 171 10.74 -1.04 4.99
N ILE A 172 10.77 -2.28 5.49
CA ILE A 172 10.87 -3.48 4.62
C ILE A 172 9.47 -3.71 4.03
N ASP A 173 8.99 -2.67 3.37
CA ASP A 173 7.74 -2.64 2.64
C ASP A 173 8.02 -3.25 1.26
N ILE A 174 7.99 -4.57 1.16
CA ILE A 174 7.94 -5.29 -0.12
C ILE A 174 6.82 -4.62 -0.91
N GLY A 175 7.15 -4.05 -2.07
CA GLY A 175 6.46 -2.90 -2.66
C GLY A 175 4.99 -3.07 -3.06
N GLU A 176 4.08 -3.34 -2.12
CA GLU A 176 2.64 -3.34 -2.35
C GLU A 176 2.05 -1.93 -2.13
N SER A 177 2.54 -0.99 -2.93
CA SER A 177 1.89 0.32 -3.11
C SER A 177 0.45 0.10 -3.62
N ILE A 178 -0.53 0.37 -2.74
CA ILE A 178 -1.91 0.78 -3.03
C ILE A 178 -2.86 -0.32 -3.55
N ALA A 179 -2.38 -1.52 -3.88
CA ALA A 179 -3.23 -2.54 -4.48
C ALA A 179 -4.18 -3.23 -3.49
N ILE A 180 -3.71 -3.57 -2.29
CA ILE A 180 -4.42 -4.17 -1.16
C ILE A 180 -3.57 -3.80 0.06
N PRO A 181 -4.10 -3.18 1.13
CA PRO A 181 -3.34 -2.96 2.34
C PRO A 181 -2.75 -4.29 2.80
N ASP A 182 -1.43 -4.30 3.03
CA ASP A 182 -0.73 -5.44 3.57
C ASP A 182 -1.41 -5.79 4.90
N GLU A 183 -2.11 -6.93 4.91
CA GLU A 183 -2.80 -7.56 6.03
C GLU A 183 -3.35 -6.58 7.08
N PHE A 184 -4.60 -6.13 6.94
CA PHE A 184 -5.30 -5.43 8.03
C PHE A 184 -5.02 -6.19 9.32
N THR A 185 -4.45 -5.51 10.31
CA THR A 185 -4.01 -6.13 11.55
C THR A 185 -5.19 -6.87 12.19
N LYS A 186 -4.93 -7.92 12.99
CA LYS A 186 -6.00 -8.59 13.74
C LYS A 186 -6.86 -7.56 14.51
N LYS A 187 -6.20 -6.53 15.05
CA LYS A 187 -6.83 -5.37 15.70
C LYS A 187 -7.70 -4.53 14.77
N GLU A 188 -7.24 -4.15 13.58
CA GLU A 188 -8.07 -3.40 12.61
C GLU A 188 -9.29 -4.20 12.13
N LYS A 189 -9.17 -5.53 12.05
CA LYS A 189 -10.28 -6.43 11.73
C LYS A 189 -11.29 -6.52 12.89
N GLU A 190 -10.81 -6.49 14.13
CA GLU A 190 -11.61 -6.54 15.36
C GLU A 190 -12.25 -5.18 15.72
N SER A 191 -11.55 -4.05 15.50
CA SER A 191 -12.04 -2.69 15.78
C SER A 191 -13.07 -2.18 14.76
N GLY A 192 -13.10 -2.81 13.58
CA GLY A 192 -13.91 -2.35 12.45
C GLY A 192 -13.35 -1.13 11.72
N ASP A 193 -12.11 -0.70 11.99
CA ASP A 193 -11.53 0.44 11.25
C ASP A 193 -11.13 0.09 9.81
N TRP A 194 -10.96 -1.19 9.51
CA TRP A 194 -10.63 -1.67 8.17
C TRP A 194 -11.64 -1.20 7.11
N TRP A 195 -12.96 -1.30 7.38
CA TRP A 195 -13.98 -0.90 6.41
C TRP A 195 -14.08 0.63 6.31
N LYS A 196 -13.84 1.34 7.41
CA LYS A 196 -13.79 2.81 7.41
C LYS A 196 -12.66 3.32 6.51
N ARG A 197 -11.47 2.73 6.62
CA ARG A 197 -10.31 3.04 5.75
C ARG A 197 -10.61 2.74 4.29
N LEU A 198 -11.27 1.61 4.00
CA LEU A 198 -11.69 1.27 2.64
C LEU A 198 -12.71 2.25 2.07
N VAL A 199 -13.71 2.67 2.85
CA VAL A 199 -14.70 3.66 2.40
C VAL A 199 -14.04 5.01 2.17
N ALA A 200 -13.18 5.46 3.09
CA ALA A 200 -12.42 6.70 2.93
C ALA A 200 -11.56 6.68 1.66
N ALA A 201 -10.84 5.58 1.41
CA ALA A 201 -10.06 5.38 0.19
C ALA A 201 -10.94 5.33 -1.06
N GLY A 202 -12.13 4.72 -0.98
CA GLY A 202 -13.12 4.68 -2.06
C GLY A 202 -13.64 6.06 -2.45
N ILE A 203 -13.97 6.89 -1.46
CA ILE A 203 -14.41 8.29 -1.68
C ILE A 203 -13.27 9.11 -2.27
N ALA A 204 -12.07 9.02 -1.71
CA ALA A 204 -10.89 9.72 -2.23
C ALA A 204 -10.60 9.33 -3.69
N GLY A 205 -10.68 8.03 -4.00
CA GLY A 205 -10.54 7.51 -5.37
C GLY A 205 -11.64 8.02 -6.31
N ALA A 206 -12.88 8.15 -5.85
CA ALA A 206 -13.99 8.71 -6.63
C ALA A 206 -13.78 10.20 -6.95
N VAL A 207 -13.32 10.99 -5.98
CA VAL A 207 -12.98 12.41 -6.17
C VAL A 207 -11.85 12.55 -7.19
N ALA A 208 -10.74 11.83 -6.99
CA ALA A 208 -9.60 11.86 -7.91
C ALA A 208 -9.98 11.47 -9.35
N ARG A 209 -10.77 10.40 -9.52
CA ARG A 209 -11.27 9.97 -10.84
C ARG A 209 -12.20 11.00 -11.48
N THR A 210 -13.02 11.69 -10.69
CA THR A 210 -13.95 12.71 -11.20
C THR A 210 -13.21 13.97 -11.64
N CYS A 211 -12.23 14.44 -10.87
CA CYS A 211 -11.39 15.58 -11.26
C CYS A 211 -10.55 15.29 -12.52
N THR A 212 -10.13 14.04 -12.69
CA THR A 212 -9.29 13.63 -13.83
C THR A 212 -10.05 13.01 -15.00
N ALA A 213 -11.38 12.93 -14.91
CA ALA A 213 -12.25 12.35 -15.95
C ALA A 213 -12.09 13.00 -17.34
N PRO A 214 -11.91 14.33 -17.48
CA PRO A 214 -11.69 14.95 -18.80
C PRO A 214 -10.44 14.43 -19.51
N LEU A 215 -9.33 14.21 -18.76
CA LEU A 215 -8.09 13.66 -19.30
C LEU A 215 -8.22 12.17 -19.64
N ASP A 216 -8.97 11.42 -18.83
CA ASP A 216 -9.30 10.02 -19.11
C ASP A 216 -10.11 9.87 -20.41
N ARG A 217 -11.14 10.70 -20.59
CA ARG A 217 -11.94 10.71 -21.82
C ARG A 217 -11.08 11.07 -23.03
N LEU A 218 -10.24 12.11 -22.89
CA LEU A 218 -9.32 12.54 -23.94
C LEU A 218 -8.34 11.43 -24.35
N LYS A 219 -7.76 10.70 -23.39
CA LYS A 219 -6.92 9.53 -23.65
C LYS A 219 -7.64 8.50 -24.52
N VAL A 220 -8.84 8.08 -24.10
CA VAL A 220 -9.60 7.02 -24.80
C VAL A 220 -10.01 7.49 -26.21
N VAL A 221 -10.47 8.73 -26.36
CA VAL A 221 -10.82 9.29 -27.68
C VAL A 221 -9.61 9.30 -28.62
N MET A 222 -8.44 9.71 -28.12
CA MET A 222 -7.19 9.69 -28.89
C MET A 222 -6.71 8.28 -29.26
N GLN A 223 -6.98 7.28 -28.41
CA GLN A 223 -6.64 5.88 -28.68
C GLN A 223 -7.49 5.28 -29.81
N VAL A 224 -8.75 5.73 -29.94
CA VAL A 224 -9.73 5.14 -30.87
C VAL A 224 -9.82 5.89 -32.21
N HIS A 225 -9.82 7.22 -32.23
CA HIS A 225 -10.13 8.01 -33.44
C HIS A 225 -8.99 8.11 -34.48
N SER A 226 -8.08 7.14 -34.49
CA SER A 226 -6.83 7.20 -35.24
C SER A 226 -6.96 7.05 -36.76
N LEU A 227 -8.05 6.48 -37.25
CA LEU A 227 -8.13 6.03 -38.65
C LEU A 227 -8.34 7.14 -39.69
N LYS A 228 -8.70 8.37 -39.31
CA LYS A 228 -9.03 9.45 -40.28
C LYS A 228 -8.15 10.69 -40.26
N THR A 229 -7.39 11.00 -39.20
CA THR A 229 -6.70 12.31 -39.13
C THR A 229 -5.33 12.23 -38.44
N ARG A 230 -4.27 12.22 -39.25
CA ARG A 230 -2.90 11.83 -38.86
C ARG A 230 -2.14 12.83 -37.95
N LYS A 231 -2.69 14.00 -37.61
CA LYS A 231 -1.98 15.06 -36.85
C LYS A 231 -2.92 15.98 -36.03
N MET A 232 -3.76 15.46 -35.15
CA MET A 232 -4.51 16.33 -34.23
C MET A 232 -3.69 16.63 -32.97
N ARG A 233 -3.44 17.92 -32.70
CA ARG A 233 -2.89 18.39 -31.42
C ARG A 233 -3.90 18.08 -30.30
N LEU A 234 -3.40 17.84 -29.09
CA LEU A 234 -4.18 17.47 -27.90
C LEU A 234 -5.32 18.47 -27.62
N ILE A 235 -5.04 19.77 -27.81
CA ILE A 235 -6.00 20.87 -27.70
C ILE A 235 -7.12 20.76 -28.73
N ASN A 236 -6.82 20.36 -29.97
CA ASN A 236 -7.82 20.26 -31.04
C ASN A 236 -8.83 19.14 -30.74
N VAL A 237 -8.35 18.01 -30.22
CA VAL A 237 -9.22 16.89 -29.81
C VAL A 237 -10.11 17.32 -28.65
N PHE A 238 -9.56 18.02 -27.66
CA PHE A 238 -10.32 18.55 -26.53
C PHE A 238 -11.40 19.55 -26.99
N GLN A 239 -11.04 20.49 -27.87
CA GLN A 239 -11.99 21.44 -28.46
C GLN A 239 -13.09 20.73 -29.26
N GLN A 240 -12.75 19.68 -30.01
CA GLN A 240 -13.74 18.88 -30.74
C GLN A 240 -14.71 18.19 -29.79
N MET A 241 -14.22 17.58 -28.71
CA MET A 241 -15.07 16.94 -27.70
C MET A 241 -16.07 17.92 -27.08
N VAL A 242 -15.61 19.14 -26.76
CA VAL A 242 -16.48 20.20 -26.23
C VAL A 242 -17.47 20.71 -27.29
N LYS A 243 -17.07 20.80 -28.56
CA LYS A 243 -17.98 21.20 -29.65
C LYS A 243 -19.06 20.15 -29.93
N GLU A 244 -18.76 18.86 -29.80
CA GLU A 244 -19.69 17.76 -30.11
C GLU A 244 -20.74 17.51 -29.00
N GLY A 245 -20.40 17.72 -27.73
CA GLY A 245 -21.29 17.37 -26.61
C GLY A 245 -21.33 18.39 -25.47
N GLY A 246 -20.72 19.57 -25.65
CA GLY A 246 -20.59 20.58 -24.60
C GLY A 246 -19.60 20.18 -23.51
N ILE A 247 -19.51 21.01 -22.47
CA ILE A 247 -18.55 20.84 -21.35
C ILE A 247 -18.85 19.58 -20.54
N LEU A 248 -20.14 19.30 -20.28
CA LEU A 248 -20.55 18.12 -19.50
C LEU A 248 -20.18 16.81 -20.16
N SER A 249 -20.03 16.78 -21.49
CA SER A 249 -19.59 15.58 -22.20
C SER A 249 -18.20 15.12 -21.74
N LEU A 250 -17.34 15.99 -21.22
CA LEU A 250 -16.01 15.61 -20.72
C LEU A 250 -16.06 14.52 -19.63
N TRP A 251 -17.18 14.40 -18.91
CA TRP A 251 -17.42 13.38 -17.88
C TRP A 251 -18.22 12.17 -18.38
N GLN A 252 -18.45 12.03 -19.69
CA GLN A 252 -19.16 10.91 -20.26
C GLN A 252 -18.43 9.59 -19.92
N GLY A 253 -19.16 8.65 -19.30
CA GLY A 253 -18.62 7.39 -18.78
C GLY A 253 -18.02 7.46 -17.37
N ASN A 254 -17.91 8.64 -16.74
CA ASN A 254 -17.36 8.77 -15.39
C ASN A 254 -18.22 8.06 -14.33
N GLY A 255 -19.55 8.01 -14.51
CA GLY A 255 -20.44 7.31 -13.58
C GLY A 255 -20.07 5.84 -13.40
N ILE A 256 -19.76 5.12 -14.49
CA ILE A 256 -19.28 3.73 -14.42
C ILE A 256 -17.89 3.67 -13.78
N ASN A 257 -17.03 4.64 -14.08
CA ASN A 257 -15.66 4.70 -13.56
C ASN A 257 -15.62 4.86 -12.03
N VAL A 258 -16.59 5.57 -11.45
CA VAL A 258 -16.76 5.71 -10.00
C VAL A 258 -17.47 4.49 -9.43
N PHE A 259 -18.60 4.08 -10.02
CA PHE A 259 -19.39 2.96 -9.52
C PHE A 259 -18.60 1.65 -9.43
N LYS A 260 -17.68 1.40 -10.37
CA LYS A 260 -16.87 0.18 -10.35
C LYS A 260 -15.84 0.10 -9.21
N ILE A 261 -15.49 1.22 -8.55
CA ILE A 261 -14.45 1.24 -7.49
C ILE A 261 -14.77 0.22 -6.40
N ALA A 262 -15.96 0.32 -5.82
CA ALA A 262 -16.37 -0.52 -4.68
C ALA A 262 -16.38 -2.03 -5.01
N PRO A 263 -17.07 -2.50 -6.08
CA PRO A 263 -17.06 -3.93 -6.40
C PRO A 263 -15.69 -4.43 -6.86
N GLU A 264 -14.91 -3.62 -7.58
CA GLU A 264 -13.55 -3.97 -8.01
C GLU A 264 -12.64 -4.23 -6.80
N THR A 265 -12.66 -3.33 -5.82
CA THR A 265 -11.91 -3.47 -4.57
C THR A 265 -12.40 -4.64 -3.73
N ALA A 266 -13.71 -4.80 -3.55
CA ALA A 266 -14.28 -5.89 -2.73
C ALA A 266 -13.91 -7.28 -3.28
N ILE A 267 -14.08 -7.49 -4.60
CA ILE A 267 -13.74 -8.77 -5.23
C ILE A 267 -12.24 -9.02 -5.15
N LYS A 268 -11.42 -7.99 -5.37
CA LYS A 268 -9.96 -8.12 -5.33
C LYS A 268 -9.47 -8.53 -3.94
N ILE A 269 -9.96 -7.87 -2.88
CA ILE A 269 -9.60 -8.20 -1.49
C ILE A 269 -10.04 -9.63 -1.14
N GLY A 270 -11.31 -9.97 -1.43
CA GLY A 270 -11.84 -11.31 -1.14
C GLY A 270 -11.09 -12.42 -1.89
N ALA A 271 -10.79 -12.20 -3.17
CA ALA A 271 -10.01 -13.15 -3.97
C ALA A 271 -8.58 -13.29 -3.44
N TYR A 272 -7.94 -12.19 -3.04
CA TYR A 272 -6.59 -12.22 -2.47
C TYR A 272 -6.53 -13.01 -1.17
N GLU A 273 -7.46 -12.78 -0.24
CA GLU A 273 -7.52 -13.57 1.00
C GLU A 273 -7.69 -15.07 0.73
N GLN A 274 -8.50 -15.43 -0.29
CA GLN A 274 -8.70 -16.83 -0.66
C GLN A 274 -7.46 -17.45 -1.31
N TYR A 275 -6.81 -16.75 -2.25
CA TYR A 275 -5.58 -17.23 -2.87
C TYR A 275 -4.43 -17.34 -1.87
N LYS A 276 -4.33 -16.40 -0.93
CA LYS A 276 -3.41 -16.49 0.20
C LYS A 276 -3.61 -17.77 1.00
N LYS A 277 -4.85 -18.08 1.39
CA LYS A 277 -5.18 -19.32 2.13
C LYS A 277 -4.82 -20.58 1.35
N TRP A 278 -5.03 -20.58 0.03
CA TRP A 278 -4.70 -21.72 -0.82
C TRP A 278 -3.20 -21.90 -1.05
N LEU A 279 -2.43 -20.81 -1.09
CA LEU A 279 -0.97 -20.85 -1.28
C LEU A 279 -0.21 -21.03 0.04
N SER A 280 -0.86 -20.79 1.19
CA SER A 280 -0.31 -21.06 2.52
C SER A 280 -0.42 -22.55 2.85
N PHE A 281 0.61 -23.34 2.58
CA PHE A 281 0.61 -24.77 2.90
C PHE A 281 0.69 -25.07 4.41
N ASP A 282 1.36 -24.21 5.20
CA ASP A 282 1.63 -24.46 6.64
C ASP A 282 1.01 -23.42 7.60
N GLY A 283 0.15 -22.54 7.11
CA GLY A 283 -0.59 -21.58 7.94
C GLY A 283 0.27 -20.53 8.67
N THR A 284 1.59 -20.55 8.51
CA THR A 284 2.49 -19.65 9.23
C THR A 284 2.90 -18.44 8.39
N HIS A 285 3.47 -18.54 7.20
CA HIS A 285 3.82 -17.34 6.41
C HIS A 285 3.81 -17.56 4.89
N ILE A 286 3.42 -16.51 4.14
CA ILE A 286 3.42 -16.47 2.67
C ILE A 286 4.64 -15.68 2.21
N GLY A 287 5.49 -16.29 1.39
CA GLY A 287 6.65 -15.62 0.81
C GLY A 287 6.27 -14.53 -0.20
N ILE A 288 7.25 -13.73 -0.59
CA ILE A 288 7.08 -12.62 -1.55
C ILE A 288 6.48 -13.11 -2.88
N LEU A 289 6.95 -14.26 -3.37
CA LEU A 289 6.50 -14.81 -4.64
C LEU A 289 5.04 -15.29 -4.56
N GLU A 290 4.66 -15.95 -3.47
CA GLU A 290 3.30 -16.42 -3.24
C GLU A 290 2.33 -15.25 -3.03
N ARG A 291 2.74 -14.17 -2.35
CA ARG A 291 1.97 -12.91 -2.27
C ARG A 291 1.80 -12.28 -3.66
N PHE A 292 2.86 -12.21 -4.44
CA PHE A 292 2.81 -11.71 -5.82
C PHE A 292 1.87 -12.53 -6.70
N ILE A 293 1.91 -13.86 -6.60
CA ILE A 293 1.01 -14.76 -7.32
C ILE A 293 -0.44 -14.56 -6.84
N ALA A 294 -0.67 -14.52 -5.52
CA ALA A 294 -1.99 -14.27 -4.94
C ALA A 294 -2.56 -12.91 -5.40
N GLY A 295 -1.74 -11.86 -5.38
CA GLY A 295 -2.10 -10.51 -5.82
C GLY A 295 -2.41 -10.45 -7.31
N SER A 296 -1.60 -11.12 -8.13
CA SER A 296 -1.80 -11.21 -9.58
C SER A 296 -3.07 -11.97 -9.93
N LEU A 297 -3.34 -13.10 -9.28
CA LEU A 297 -4.56 -13.88 -9.45
C LEU A 297 -5.80 -13.12 -8.95
N ALA A 298 -5.71 -12.46 -7.81
CA ALA A 298 -6.78 -11.61 -7.28
C ALA A 298 -7.10 -10.45 -8.22
N GLY A 299 -6.07 -9.80 -8.77
CA GLY A 299 -6.20 -8.76 -9.78
C GLY A 299 -6.86 -9.28 -11.05
N ALA A 300 -6.44 -10.45 -11.54
CA ALA A 300 -7.06 -11.09 -12.70
C ALA A 300 -8.54 -11.41 -12.45
N THR A 301 -8.87 -12.05 -11.33
CA THR A 301 -10.25 -12.42 -10.96
C THR A 301 -11.17 -11.20 -10.82
N SER A 302 -10.73 -10.17 -10.10
CA SER A 302 -11.47 -8.90 -10.00
C SER A 302 -11.69 -8.28 -11.38
N GLN A 303 -10.64 -8.24 -12.20
CA GLN A 303 -10.71 -7.67 -13.54
C GLN A 303 -11.64 -8.47 -14.47
N THR A 304 -11.75 -9.78 -14.32
CA THR A 304 -12.70 -10.63 -15.05
C THR A 304 -14.15 -10.33 -14.67
N CYS A 305 -14.44 -10.19 -13.39
CA CYS A 305 -15.79 -9.85 -12.91
C CYS A 305 -16.22 -8.44 -13.32
N ILE A 306 -15.30 -7.47 -13.28
CA ILE A 306 -15.56 -6.06 -13.62
C ILE A 306 -15.49 -5.80 -15.13
N TYR A 307 -14.97 -6.75 -15.92
CA TYR A 307 -14.72 -6.58 -17.35
C TYR A 307 -15.92 -6.07 -18.17
N PRO A 308 -17.16 -6.57 -17.98
CA PRO A 308 -18.32 -6.05 -18.69
C PRO A 308 -18.54 -4.54 -18.48
N MET A 309 -18.29 -4.04 -17.27
CA MET A 309 -18.41 -2.62 -16.94
C MET A 309 -17.35 -1.79 -17.65
N GLU A 310 -16.13 -2.31 -17.80
CA GLU A 310 -15.05 -1.65 -18.57
C GLU A 310 -15.44 -1.50 -20.04
N VAL A 311 -16.05 -2.52 -20.64
CA VAL A 311 -16.53 -2.44 -22.03
C VAL A 311 -17.62 -1.37 -22.15
N ILE A 312 -18.64 -1.40 -21.28
CA ILE A 312 -19.72 -0.40 -21.31
C ILE A 312 -19.17 1.01 -21.11
N LYS A 313 -18.21 1.20 -20.19
CA LYS A 313 -17.53 2.49 -19.98
C LYS A 313 -16.85 2.97 -21.26
N THR A 314 -16.02 2.14 -21.88
CA THR A 314 -15.29 2.51 -23.11
C THR A 314 -16.28 2.85 -24.23
N ARG A 315 -17.37 2.09 -24.36
CA ARG A 315 -18.44 2.35 -25.32
C ARG A 315 -19.09 3.71 -25.11
N LEU A 316 -19.49 4.00 -23.88
CA LEU A 316 -20.12 5.28 -23.55
C LEU A 316 -19.16 6.45 -23.76
N ILE A 317 -17.86 6.30 -23.45
CA ILE A 317 -16.85 7.36 -23.67
C ILE A 317 -16.71 7.74 -25.15
N VAL A 318 -16.69 6.73 -26.02
CA VAL A 318 -16.47 6.88 -27.47
C VAL A 318 -17.76 7.24 -28.21
N ALA A 319 -18.91 6.93 -27.63
CA ALA A 319 -20.22 7.17 -28.22
C ALA A 319 -20.42 8.64 -28.59
N LYS A 320 -21.00 8.86 -29.78
CA LYS A 320 -21.42 10.20 -30.18
C LYS A 320 -22.59 10.68 -29.33
N SER A 321 -22.73 11.99 -29.18
CA SER A 321 -23.89 12.61 -28.49
C SER A 321 -25.20 12.03 -29.04
N GLY A 322 -26.00 11.43 -28.16
CA GLY A 322 -27.29 10.82 -28.50
C GLY A 322 -27.25 9.36 -29.00
N GLU A 323 -26.09 8.73 -29.15
CA GLU A 323 -26.00 7.32 -29.57
C GLU A 323 -26.54 6.35 -28.51
N TYR A 324 -26.37 6.68 -27.23
CA TYR A 324 -26.95 5.98 -26.09
C TYR A 324 -27.68 6.96 -25.18
N SER A 325 -28.88 6.61 -24.72
CA SER A 325 -29.60 7.39 -23.70
C SER A 325 -29.07 7.16 -22.28
N GLY A 326 -28.27 6.10 -22.08
CA GLY A 326 -27.64 5.78 -20.81
C GLY A 326 -27.00 4.38 -20.79
N ILE A 327 -26.63 3.94 -19.60
CA ILE A 327 -25.97 2.65 -19.36
C ILE A 327 -26.85 1.47 -19.82
N PHE A 328 -28.14 1.47 -19.45
CA PHE A 328 -29.08 0.40 -19.78
C PHE A 328 -29.36 0.30 -21.29
N ASP A 329 -29.47 1.43 -21.98
CA ASP A 329 -29.63 1.44 -23.44
C ASP A 329 -28.38 0.90 -24.14
N CYS A 330 -27.19 1.23 -23.63
CA CYS A 330 -25.93 0.65 -24.10
C CYS A 330 -25.90 -0.89 -23.92
N ILE A 331 -26.26 -1.39 -22.74
CA ILE A 331 -26.34 -2.83 -22.47
C ILE A 331 -27.33 -3.52 -23.43
N LYS A 332 -28.53 -2.96 -23.59
CA LYS A 332 -29.58 -3.53 -24.46
C LYS A 332 -29.12 -3.60 -25.93
N LYS A 333 -28.50 -2.54 -26.44
CA LYS A 333 -27.95 -2.50 -27.80
C LYS A 333 -26.80 -3.50 -27.98
N LEU A 334 -25.88 -3.58 -27.03
CA LEU A 334 -24.77 -4.56 -27.08
C LEU A 334 -25.29 -6.01 -27.12
N LEU A 335 -26.25 -6.35 -26.24
CA LEU A 335 -26.86 -7.67 -26.21
C LEU A 335 -27.59 -8.00 -27.52
N LYS A 336 -28.33 -7.04 -28.10
CA LYS A 336 -29.08 -7.25 -29.34
C LYS A 336 -28.19 -7.50 -30.56
N HIS A 337 -27.03 -6.84 -30.64
CA HIS A 337 -26.17 -6.90 -31.82
C HIS A 337 -25.13 -8.03 -31.79
N GLY A 338 -24.52 -8.33 -30.65
CA GLY A 338 -23.40 -9.26 -30.57
C GLY A 338 -23.40 -10.15 -29.32
N GLY A 339 -24.52 -10.19 -28.59
CA GLY A 339 -24.70 -11.04 -27.41
C GLY A 339 -23.68 -10.78 -26.30
N VAL A 340 -23.55 -11.76 -25.40
CA VAL A 340 -22.72 -11.68 -24.19
C VAL A 340 -21.23 -11.55 -24.52
N HIS A 341 -20.77 -12.15 -25.63
CA HIS A 341 -19.36 -12.09 -26.03
C HIS A 341 -18.86 -10.66 -26.25
N THR A 342 -19.74 -9.73 -26.64
CA THR A 342 -19.37 -8.33 -26.86
C THR A 342 -18.83 -7.66 -25.60
N PHE A 343 -19.30 -8.08 -24.43
CA PHE A 343 -18.84 -7.57 -23.13
C PHE A 343 -17.43 -8.05 -22.74
N PHE A 344 -16.85 -8.98 -23.49
CA PHE A 344 -15.50 -9.53 -23.28
C PHE A 344 -14.52 -9.18 -24.40
N LYS A 345 -14.87 -8.26 -25.31
CA LYS A 345 -13.96 -7.77 -26.35
C LYS A 345 -12.73 -7.10 -25.73
N GLY A 346 -11.55 -7.58 -26.13
CA GLY A 346 -10.26 -7.09 -25.63
C GLY A 346 -9.79 -7.77 -24.33
N TYR A 347 -10.44 -8.85 -23.89
CA TYR A 347 -10.10 -9.53 -22.63
C TYR A 347 -8.70 -10.15 -22.64
N ILE A 348 -8.28 -10.74 -23.76
CA ILE A 348 -6.94 -11.33 -23.91
C ILE A 348 -5.83 -10.27 -23.75
N PRO A 349 -5.79 -9.17 -24.53
CA PRO A 349 -4.74 -8.17 -24.36
C PRO A 349 -4.80 -7.50 -22.98
N ASN A 350 -5.98 -7.45 -22.35
CA ASN A 350 -6.10 -7.01 -20.97
C ASN A 350 -5.33 -7.90 -20.00
N LEU A 351 -5.58 -9.22 -20.01
CA LEU A 351 -4.90 -10.16 -19.12
C LEU A 351 -3.39 -10.18 -19.34
N LEU A 352 -2.97 -10.19 -20.62
CA LEU A 352 -1.54 -10.16 -20.98
C LEU A 352 -0.83 -8.91 -20.46
N GLY A 353 -1.55 -7.80 -20.28
CA GLY A 353 -0.99 -6.53 -19.78
C GLY A 353 -0.85 -6.46 -18.26
N ILE A 354 -1.55 -7.30 -17.51
CA ILE A 354 -1.55 -7.25 -16.02
C ILE A 354 -0.20 -7.66 -15.46
N ILE A 355 0.34 -8.81 -15.89
CA ILE A 355 1.57 -9.36 -15.31
C ILE A 355 2.79 -8.45 -15.56
N PRO A 356 3.06 -7.98 -16.80
CA PRO A 356 4.19 -7.08 -17.05
C PRO A 356 4.03 -5.74 -16.34
N TYR A 357 2.80 -5.25 -16.20
CA TYR A 357 2.52 -4.04 -15.44
C TYR A 357 2.90 -4.24 -13.97
N ALA A 358 2.30 -5.23 -13.30
CA ALA A 358 2.50 -5.48 -11.88
C ALA A 358 3.96 -5.81 -11.54
N GLY A 359 4.63 -6.63 -12.36
CA GLY A 359 6.03 -7.01 -12.14
C GLY A 359 6.99 -5.82 -12.24
N LEU A 360 6.82 -4.95 -13.24
CA LEU A 360 7.67 -3.76 -13.38
C LEU A 360 7.35 -2.68 -12.36
N ASP A 361 6.07 -2.50 -12.04
CA ASP A 361 5.62 -1.58 -11.00
C ASP A 361 6.32 -1.92 -9.67
N LEU A 362 6.20 -3.18 -9.24
CA LEU A 362 6.84 -3.66 -8.03
C LEU A 362 8.37 -3.48 -8.08
N ALA A 363 9.02 -3.97 -9.13
CA ALA A 363 10.47 -3.92 -9.25
C ALA A 363 11.03 -2.49 -9.25
N VAL A 364 10.39 -1.57 -9.98
CA VAL A 364 10.82 -0.16 -10.04
C VAL A 364 10.55 0.54 -8.71
N TYR A 365 9.42 0.27 -8.05
CA TYR A 365 9.13 0.85 -6.75
C TYR A 365 10.17 0.44 -5.72
N GLU A 366 10.46 -0.86 -5.63
CA GLU A 366 11.45 -1.39 -4.68
C GLU A 366 12.84 -0.84 -4.97
N LEU A 367 13.26 -0.81 -6.24
CA LEU A 367 14.54 -0.23 -6.64
C LEU A 367 14.65 1.24 -6.23
N LEU A 368 13.64 2.06 -6.52
CA LEU A 368 13.65 3.48 -6.19
C LEU A 368 13.64 3.73 -4.68
N LYS A 369 12.83 2.95 -3.95
CA LYS A 369 12.73 3.05 -2.49
C LYS A 369 14.05 2.64 -1.82
N ASN A 370 14.63 1.52 -2.22
CA ASN A 370 15.89 1.02 -1.67
C ASN A 370 17.05 1.94 -2.00
N TYR A 371 17.11 2.46 -3.23
CA TYR A 371 18.10 3.46 -3.62
C TYR A 371 18.03 4.72 -2.74
N TRP A 372 16.81 5.21 -2.45
CA TRP A 372 16.64 6.35 -1.56
C TRP A 372 17.11 6.04 -0.13
N LEU A 373 16.71 4.87 0.40
CA LEU A 373 17.12 4.43 1.73
C LEU A 373 18.65 4.30 1.85
N GLU A 374 19.33 3.71 0.87
CA GLU A 374 20.78 3.52 0.91
C GLU A 374 21.57 4.83 0.86
N HIS A 375 21.07 5.84 0.14
CA HIS A 375 21.82 7.08 -0.10
C HIS A 375 21.39 8.27 0.76
N TYR A 376 20.15 8.29 1.27
CA TYR A 376 19.57 9.46 1.94
C TYR A 376 18.98 9.16 3.32
N ALA A 377 18.82 7.89 3.71
CA ALA A 377 18.39 7.53 5.06
C ALA A 377 19.57 7.57 6.05
N GLU A 378 20.14 8.75 6.30
CA GLU A 378 21.22 8.88 7.30
C GLU A 378 20.73 8.55 8.73
N ASN A 379 19.45 8.82 9.02
CA ASN A 379 18.91 8.82 10.39
C ASN A 379 17.40 8.52 10.50
N SER A 380 16.72 8.29 9.37
CA SER A 380 15.28 8.01 9.31
C SER A 380 15.08 6.81 8.42
N VAL A 381 14.50 5.74 8.97
CA VAL A 381 14.15 4.56 8.19
C VAL A 381 12.84 4.76 7.40
N ASN A 382 12.23 5.95 7.54
CA ASN A 382 11.03 6.35 6.82
C ASN A 382 11.37 7.41 5.75
N PRO A 383 11.33 7.07 4.45
CA PRO A 383 11.32 8.02 3.31
C PRO A 383 10.32 9.17 3.41
N GLY A 384 9.29 9.05 4.24
CA GLY A 384 8.22 10.02 4.33
C GLY A 384 7.25 9.90 3.16
N ILE A 385 6.02 10.39 3.38
CA ILE A 385 4.90 10.21 2.45
C ILE A 385 5.23 10.75 1.05
N MET A 386 5.93 11.88 0.95
CA MET A 386 6.24 12.50 -0.36
C MET A 386 7.20 11.66 -1.21
N ILE A 387 8.21 11.04 -0.61
CA ILE A 387 9.14 10.18 -1.33
C ILE A 387 8.43 8.89 -1.76
N LEU A 388 7.66 8.27 -0.86
CA LEU A 388 6.86 7.09 -1.19
C LEU A 388 5.89 7.34 -2.35
N LEU A 389 5.20 8.49 -2.34
CA LEU A 389 4.33 8.92 -3.44
C LEU A 389 5.10 9.16 -4.74
N GLY A 390 6.31 9.73 -4.66
CA GLY A 390 7.20 9.91 -5.80
C GLY A 390 7.64 8.57 -6.41
N CYS A 391 8.13 7.65 -5.58
CA CYS A 391 8.50 6.28 -5.97
C CYS A 391 7.32 5.56 -6.61
N SER A 392 6.14 5.61 -5.98
CA SER A 392 4.89 5.02 -6.48
C SER A 392 4.49 5.61 -7.83
N THR A 393 4.53 6.93 -7.99
CA THR A 393 4.15 7.61 -9.24
C THR A 393 5.08 7.24 -10.40
N LEU A 394 6.40 7.20 -10.14
CA LEU A 394 7.41 6.84 -11.14
C LEU A 394 7.29 5.37 -11.54
N SER A 395 7.17 4.48 -10.55
CA SER A 395 6.93 3.06 -10.75
C SER A 395 5.68 2.80 -11.59
N HIS A 396 4.53 3.39 -11.22
CA HIS A 396 3.28 3.27 -11.96
C HIS A 396 3.40 3.77 -13.39
N THR A 397 4.16 4.85 -13.62
CA THR A 397 4.40 5.37 -14.97
C THR A 397 5.24 4.40 -15.80
N CYS A 398 6.28 3.81 -15.21
CA CYS A 398 7.12 2.81 -15.86
C CYS A 398 6.35 1.53 -16.19
N GLY A 399 5.57 1.00 -15.25
CA GLY A 399 4.70 -0.15 -15.51
C GLY A 399 3.70 0.15 -16.63
N GLN A 400 3.08 1.34 -16.62
CA GLN A 400 2.14 1.75 -17.65
C GLN A 400 2.79 1.85 -19.03
N LEU A 401 4.02 2.35 -19.13
CA LEU A 401 4.74 2.46 -20.40
C LEU A 401 4.93 1.10 -21.07
N THR A 402 5.28 0.07 -20.29
CA THR A 402 5.51 -1.28 -20.81
C THR A 402 4.22 -1.96 -21.26
N SER A 403 3.15 -1.85 -20.49
CA SER A 403 1.84 -2.43 -20.85
C SER A 403 0.98 -1.54 -21.76
N PHE A 404 1.46 -0.34 -22.12
CA PHE A 404 0.69 0.63 -22.91
C PHE A 404 0.21 0.08 -24.27
N PRO A 405 1.04 -0.63 -25.06
CA PRO A 405 0.61 -1.20 -26.34
C PRO A 405 -0.60 -2.14 -26.18
N LEU A 406 -0.58 -3.01 -25.17
CA LEU A 406 -1.68 -3.94 -24.88
C LEU A 406 -2.92 -3.19 -24.40
N TYR A 407 -2.75 -2.14 -23.59
CA TYR A 407 -3.86 -1.27 -23.17
C TYR A 407 -4.51 -0.54 -24.36
N LEU A 408 -3.72 -0.07 -25.33
CA LEU A 408 -4.23 0.56 -26.54
C LEU A 408 -5.01 -0.44 -27.41
N ILE A 409 -4.46 -1.66 -27.61
CA ILE A 409 -5.14 -2.73 -28.34
C ILE A 409 -6.46 -3.09 -27.66
N ARG A 410 -6.45 -3.27 -26.34
CA ARG A 410 -7.66 -3.50 -25.52
C ARG A 410 -8.70 -2.41 -25.80
N THR A 411 -8.31 -1.15 -25.68
CA THR A 411 -9.23 -0.01 -25.80
C THR A 411 -9.84 0.08 -27.21
N ARG A 412 -9.07 -0.19 -28.26
CA ARG A 412 -9.58 -0.21 -29.64
C ARG A 412 -10.57 -1.35 -29.88
N MET A 413 -10.25 -2.58 -29.44
CA MET A 413 -11.18 -3.71 -29.52
C MET A 413 -12.49 -3.45 -28.75
N GLN A 414 -12.39 -2.80 -27.60
CA GLN A 414 -13.55 -2.41 -26.80
C GLN A 414 -14.41 -1.34 -27.50
N ALA A 415 -13.81 -0.46 -28.30
CA ALA A 415 -14.49 0.67 -28.93
C ALA A 415 -15.13 0.36 -30.30
N GLU A 416 -14.75 -0.73 -30.99
CA GLU A 416 -15.24 -1.13 -32.33
C GLU A 416 -16.76 -0.99 -32.50
N ALA A 417 -17.26 0.02 -33.21
CA ALA A 417 -18.68 0.38 -33.29
C ALA A 417 -19.61 -0.79 -33.67
N LEU A 418 -20.87 -0.75 -33.22
CA LEU A 418 -21.92 -1.74 -33.53
C LEU A 418 -22.15 -1.96 -35.04
N VAL A 419 -21.61 -1.07 -35.88
CA VAL A 419 -21.79 -1.03 -37.34
C VAL A 419 -20.77 -1.91 -38.08
N GLU A 420 -19.62 -2.20 -37.50
CA GLU A 420 -18.64 -3.10 -38.12
C GLU A 420 -19.10 -4.56 -37.93
N LYS A 421 -19.63 -5.17 -39.00
CA LYS A 421 -20.19 -6.52 -39.00
C LYS A 421 -19.17 -7.63 -38.73
N GLU A 422 -17.88 -7.36 -38.85
CA GLU A 422 -16.81 -8.33 -38.61
C GLU A 422 -15.98 -7.93 -37.38
N GLN A 423 -15.83 -8.86 -36.45
CA GLN A 423 -14.91 -8.70 -35.33
C GLN A 423 -13.47 -8.77 -35.85
N ILE A 424 -12.66 -7.75 -35.55
CA ILE A 424 -11.26 -7.75 -35.96
C ILE A 424 -10.48 -8.55 -34.91
N PRO A 425 -9.83 -9.67 -35.28
CA PRO A 425 -9.00 -10.41 -34.33
C PRO A 425 -7.80 -9.56 -33.90
N MET A 426 -7.32 -9.77 -32.67
CA MET A 426 -6.24 -8.99 -32.06
C MET A 426 -5.02 -8.85 -32.99
N ILE A 427 -4.63 -9.93 -33.67
CA ILE A 427 -3.48 -9.96 -34.58
C ILE A 427 -3.69 -9.02 -35.79
N ARG A 428 -4.90 -9.02 -36.38
CA ARG A 428 -5.22 -8.14 -37.51
C ARG A 428 -5.20 -6.67 -37.09
N LEU A 429 -5.70 -6.36 -35.89
CA LEU A 429 -5.63 -5.01 -35.32
C LEU A 429 -4.17 -4.57 -35.09
N ILE A 430 -3.32 -5.45 -34.56
CA ILE A 430 -1.87 -5.17 -34.39
C ILE A 430 -1.22 -4.87 -35.74
N GLN A 431 -1.48 -5.70 -36.76
CA GLN A 431 -0.97 -5.49 -38.11
C GLN A 431 -1.46 -4.16 -38.71
N GLU A 432 -2.74 -3.81 -38.51
CA GLU A 432 -3.30 -2.56 -39.00
C GLU A 432 -2.66 -1.34 -38.34
N ILE A 433 -2.45 -1.36 -37.01
CA ILE A 433 -1.74 -0.31 -36.28
C ILE A 433 -0.32 -0.17 -36.82
N TYR A 434 0.40 -1.28 -36.95
CA TYR A 434 1.77 -1.27 -37.43
C TYR A 434 1.88 -0.73 -38.86
N ASN A 435 0.99 -1.15 -39.77
CA ASN A 435 1.03 -0.77 -41.18
C ASN A 435 0.56 0.68 -41.42
N LYS A 436 -0.47 1.15 -40.71
CA LYS A 436 -1.03 2.51 -40.92
C LYS A 436 -0.34 3.59 -40.09
N GLU A 437 0.07 3.26 -38.86
CA GLU A 437 0.56 4.22 -37.88
C GLU A 437 2.02 4.01 -37.47
N GLY A 438 2.60 2.85 -37.77
CA GLY A 438 3.94 2.48 -37.35
C GLY A 438 4.04 2.20 -35.85
N LYS A 439 5.28 2.02 -35.37
CA LYS A 439 5.59 1.70 -33.96
C LYS A 439 5.04 2.75 -32.97
N LYS A 440 5.00 4.03 -33.36
CA LYS A 440 4.46 5.12 -32.53
C LYS A 440 2.94 5.04 -32.35
N GLY A 441 2.23 4.31 -33.21
CA GLY A 441 0.78 4.11 -33.10
C GLY A 441 0.36 3.42 -31.81
N PHE A 442 1.18 2.50 -31.30
CA PHE A 442 0.94 1.77 -30.05
C PHE A 442 0.96 2.64 -28.80
N PHE A 443 1.50 3.86 -28.87
CA PHE A 443 1.63 4.80 -27.75
C PHE A 443 0.69 6.00 -27.85
N ARG A 444 -0.33 5.95 -28.72
CA ARG A 444 -1.32 7.04 -28.80
C ARG A 444 -2.13 7.16 -27.51
N GLY A 445 -2.30 8.40 -27.05
CA GLY A 445 -2.94 8.68 -25.76
C GLY A 445 -2.01 8.56 -24.56
N LEU A 446 -0.72 8.26 -24.74
CA LEU A 446 0.24 8.23 -23.64
C LEU A 446 0.41 9.60 -22.97
N THR A 447 0.46 10.67 -23.75
CA THR A 447 0.59 12.05 -23.22
C THR A 447 -0.53 12.43 -22.25
N PRO A 448 -1.83 12.37 -22.60
CA PRO A 448 -2.88 12.67 -21.63
C PRO A 448 -2.90 11.69 -20.46
N ASN A 449 -2.45 10.44 -20.65
CA ASN A 449 -2.30 9.48 -19.57
C ASN A 449 -1.25 9.91 -18.54
N ILE A 450 -0.05 10.32 -18.97
CA ILE A 450 1.02 10.81 -18.08
C ILE A 450 0.60 12.10 -17.37
N ILE A 451 0.03 13.06 -18.12
CA ILE A 451 -0.45 14.34 -17.55
C ILE A 451 -1.48 14.09 -16.43
N LYS A 452 -2.27 13.04 -16.54
CA LYS A 452 -3.31 12.67 -15.58
C LYS A 452 -2.75 12.07 -14.28
N VAL A 453 -1.62 11.35 -14.33
CA VAL A 453 -1.14 10.56 -13.17
C VAL A 453 -0.89 11.45 -11.96
N LEU A 454 -0.09 12.50 -12.11
CA LEU A 454 0.29 13.35 -10.98
C LEU A 454 -0.91 14.06 -10.31
N PRO A 455 -1.81 14.74 -11.06
CA PRO A 455 -3.05 15.26 -10.48
C PRO A 455 -3.91 14.20 -9.80
N ALA A 456 -4.03 13.00 -10.37
CA ALA A 456 -4.83 11.93 -9.77
C ALA A 456 -4.28 11.51 -8.40
N VAL A 457 -2.96 11.33 -8.31
CA VAL A 457 -2.28 10.95 -7.06
C VAL A 457 -2.41 12.07 -6.02
N SER A 458 -2.08 13.31 -6.38
CA SER A 458 -2.14 14.45 -5.46
C SER A 458 -3.55 14.70 -4.93
N ILE A 459 -4.56 14.71 -5.81
CA ILE A 459 -5.96 14.91 -5.41
C ILE A 459 -6.44 13.74 -4.55
N GLY A 460 -6.08 12.50 -4.91
CA GLY A 460 -6.44 11.32 -4.12
C GLY A 460 -5.89 11.38 -2.70
N CYS A 461 -4.62 11.76 -2.53
CA CYS A 461 -4.00 11.88 -1.21
C CYS A 461 -4.67 12.97 -0.38
N VAL A 462 -4.82 14.18 -0.94
CA VAL A 462 -5.49 15.29 -0.24
C VAL A 462 -6.93 14.93 0.11
N ALA A 463 -7.66 14.29 -0.80
CA ALA A 463 -9.02 13.84 -0.54
C ALA A 463 -9.06 12.78 0.57
N TYR A 464 -8.12 11.82 0.58
CA TYR A 464 -8.04 10.81 1.62
C TYR A 464 -7.78 11.44 2.99
N GLU A 465 -6.79 12.33 3.10
CA GLU A 465 -6.52 13.05 4.36
C GLU A 465 -7.69 13.91 4.82
N LYS A 466 -8.49 14.46 3.90
CA LYS A 466 -9.70 15.21 4.25
C LYS A 466 -10.88 14.33 4.61
N VAL A 467 -10.97 13.11 4.09
CA VAL A 467 -12.08 12.18 4.34
C VAL A 467 -11.87 11.39 5.64
N LYS A 468 -10.64 11.01 5.95
CA LYS A 468 -10.27 10.26 7.17
C LYS A 468 -10.92 10.78 8.47
N PRO A 469 -10.90 12.09 8.79
CA PRO A 469 -11.46 12.59 10.05
C PRO A 469 -12.96 12.34 10.21
N TYR A 470 -13.72 12.35 9.10
CA TYR A 470 -15.16 12.08 9.14
C TYR A 470 -15.50 10.63 9.52
N PHE A 471 -14.53 9.73 9.43
CA PHE A 471 -14.66 8.34 9.85
C PHE A 471 -13.99 8.05 11.20
N GLY A 472 -13.53 9.08 11.93
CA GLY A 472 -12.79 8.90 13.17
C GLY A 472 -11.41 8.26 12.98
N LEU A 473 -10.86 8.32 11.76
CA LEU A 473 -9.53 7.83 11.43
C LEU A 473 -8.51 8.97 11.58
N THR A 474 -8.35 9.49 12.78
CA THR A 474 -7.33 10.51 13.09
C THR A 474 -6.15 9.85 13.79
N GLU A 475 -4.94 10.06 13.25
CA GLU A 475 -3.72 9.95 14.05
C GLU A 475 -3.68 11.20 14.93
N ASN A 476 -3.86 11.04 16.24
CA ASN A 476 -3.68 12.10 17.25
C ASN A 476 -2.29 12.01 17.88
#